data_AF-A0A950B417-F1
#
_entry.id   AF-A0A950B417-F1
#
_cell.length_a   1.000
_cell.length_b   1.000
_cell.length_c   1.000
_cell.angle_alpha   90.00
_cell.angle_beta   90.00
_cell.angle_gamma   90.00
#
_symmetry.space_group_name_H-M   'P 1'
#
loop_
_entity.id
_entity.type
_entity.pdbx_description
1 polymer ?
#
loop_
_entity_poly.entity_id
_entity_poly.type
_entity_poly.pdbx_seq_one_letter_code
_entity_poly.pdbx_strand_id
1 'polypeptide(L)'
;MTSLFDPIEAGDLQLPNRIAMAPLTRNRAPGAVPTALMQTYYVQRATAGLLISEGTAISAQAQGYADVPGLYGEEQLQAWKKVTDAVHAKGGRIVTQLWHVGRISHTLLQPENQPPVAPSALSAKSKTYVIDAASGEGHFLPTSAPRALQQQELPGIVHSFAQAARAAVEDAGFDGVELHGANGYLLDQFLK
;
A
#
# COMPACT_ATOMS: atom_id res chain seq x y z
N MET A 1 -0.65 16.33 -32.61
CA MET A 1 0.42 15.72 -31.81
C MET A 1 -0.07 15.69 -30.38
N THR A 2 0.05 14.55 -29.70
CA THR A 2 -0.36 14.39 -28.30
C THR A 2 0.68 14.97 -27.35
N SER A 3 0.26 15.71 -26.33
CA SER A 3 1.11 16.33 -25.31
C SER A 3 0.88 15.72 -23.90
N LEU A 4 1.78 16.03 -22.95
CA LEU A 4 1.62 15.65 -21.54
C LEU A 4 0.38 16.27 -20.89
N PHE A 5 -0.10 17.41 -21.41
CA PHE A 5 -1.23 18.16 -20.84
C PHE A 5 -2.56 17.81 -21.49
N ASP A 6 -2.55 16.95 -22.52
CA ASP A 6 -3.77 16.50 -23.17
C ASP A 6 -4.48 15.48 -22.27
N PRO A 7 -5.83 15.53 -22.16
CA PRO A 7 -6.60 14.51 -21.46
C PRO A 7 -6.36 13.09 -22.01
N ILE A 8 -6.63 12.09 -21.18
CA ILE A 8 -6.56 10.68 -21.55
C ILE A 8 -7.60 9.88 -20.76
N GLU A 9 -8.15 8.85 -21.40
CA GLU A 9 -8.97 7.82 -20.76
C GLU A 9 -8.08 6.62 -20.38
N ALA A 10 -8.18 6.16 -19.14
CA ALA A 10 -7.46 5.02 -18.60
C ALA A 10 -8.44 4.05 -17.92
N GLY A 11 -8.93 3.06 -18.68
CA GLY A 11 -10.12 2.31 -18.26
C GLY A 11 -11.31 3.25 -18.13
N ASP A 12 -12.04 3.18 -17.03
CA ASP A 12 -13.19 4.06 -16.78
C ASP A 12 -12.79 5.46 -16.26
N LEU A 13 -11.49 5.72 -16.06
CA LEU A 13 -11.01 6.98 -15.53
C LEU A 13 -10.74 8.01 -16.62
N GLN A 14 -11.42 9.16 -16.51
CA GLN A 14 -11.17 10.34 -17.33
C GLN A 14 -10.12 11.22 -16.64
N LEU A 15 -8.89 11.25 -17.15
CA LEU A 15 -7.77 11.97 -16.55
C LEU A 15 -7.51 13.31 -17.27
N PRO A 16 -7.29 14.42 -16.53
CA PRO A 16 -7.16 15.75 -17.14
C PRO A 16 -5.82 15.96 -17.87
N ASN A 17 -4.81 15.13 -17.60
CA ASN A 17 -3.49 15.16 -18.21
C ASN A 17 -2.79 13.80 -18.05
N ARG A 18 -1.60 13.64 -18.63
CA ARG A 18 -0.84 12.37 -18.67
C ARG A 18 0.27 12.31 -17.63
N ILE A 19 0.21 13.14 -16.59
CA ILE A 19 1.24 13.21 -15.54
C ILE A 19 0.70 12.49 -14.30
N ALA A 20 1.20 11.29 -14.05
CA ALA A 20 0.85 10.54 -12.84
C ALA A 20 1.85 10.81 -11.71
N MET A 21 1.36 10.83 -10.47
CA MET A 21 2.19 10.70 -9.29
C MET A 21 2.37 9.21 -9.00
N ALA A 22 3.61 8.74 -9.06
CA ALA A 22 3.97 7.38 -8.74
C ALA A 22 3.67 7.01 -7.26
N PRO A 23 3.49 5.72 -6.95
CA PRO A 23 3.36 5.22 -5.58
C PRO A 23 4.67 5.43 -4.81
N LEU A 24 4.58 6.09 -3.65
CA LEU A 24 5.76 6.53 -2.87
C LEU A 24 5.53 6.32 -1.37
N THR A 25 6.04 5.23 -0.80
CA THR A 25 5.99 4.96 0.66
C THR A 25 6.64 6.08 1.47
N ARG A 26 5.90 6.63 2.44
CA ARG A 26 6.35 7.78 3.25
C ARG A 26 6.50 7.50 4.74
N ASN A 27 5.98 6.37 5.23
CA ASN A 27 6.05 5.95 6.63
C ASN A 27 5.48 7.01 7.60
N ARG A 28 4.24 7.45 7.36
CA ARG A 28 3.56 8.50 8.16
C ARG A 28 2.16 8.13 8.67
N ALA A 29 1.87 6.84 8.73
CA ALA A 29 0.61 6.28 9.21
C ALA A 29 0.84 5.45 10.48
N PRO A 30 1.10 6.08 11.65
CA PRO A 30 1.21 5.35 12.91
C PRO A 30 -0.05 4.51 13.16
N GLY A 31 0.14 3.28 13.63
CA GLY A 31 -0.97 2.32 13.78
C GLY A 31 -1.59 1.86 12.45
N ALA A 32 -0.91 2.10 11.32
CA ALA A 32 -1.40 1.87 9.97
C ALA A 32 -2.62 2.75 9.58
N VAL A 33 -2.88 3.84 10.30
CA VAL A 33 -4.02 4.74 10.07
C VAL A 33 -3.55 6.02 9.36
N PRO A 34 -4.10 6.35 8.19
CA PRO A 34 -3.82 7.62 7.52
C PRO A 34 -4.09 8.84 8.40
N THR A 35 -3.25 9.87 8.27
CA THR A 35 -3.30 11.07 9.12
C THR A 35 -3.77 12.32 8.35
N ALA A 36 -4.16 13.38 9.06
CA ALA A 36 -4.48 14.68 8.44
C ALA A 36 -3.28 15.28 7.66
N LEU A 37 -2.05 14.93 8.06
CA LEU A 37 -0.85 15.29 7.30
C LEU A 37 -0.81 14.59 5.94
N MET A 38 -1.18 13.31 5.88
CA MET A 38 -1.28 12.57 4.61
C MET A 38 -2.38 13.12 3.72
N GLN A 39 -3.54 13.49 4.28
CA GLN A 39 -4.59 14.20 3.54
C GLN A 39 -4.04 15.48 2.90
N THR A 40 -3.38 16.34 3.69
CA THR A 40 -2.75 17.57 3.18
C THR A 40 -1.75 17.28 2.06
N TYR A 41 -0.94 16.24 2.22
CA TYR A 41 0.07 15.83 1.24
C TYR A 41 -0.51 15.44 -0.12
N TYR A 42 -1.58 14.64 -0.15
CA TYR A 42 -2.24 14.23 -1.40
C TYR A 42 -3.04 15.39 -2.03
N VAL A 43 -3.74 16.19 -1.20
CA VAL A 43 -4.47 17.39 -1.65
C VAL A 43 -3.57 18.36 -2.41
N GLN A 44 -2.34 18.59 -1.92
CA GLN A 44 -1.36 19.44 -2.58
C GLN A 44 -0.94 18.95 -3.99
N ARG A 45 -1.24 17.69 -4.33
CA ARG A 45 -0.83 17.03 -5.58
C ARG A 45 -2.02 16.67 -6.48
N ALA A 46 -3.24 17.03 -6.09
CA ALA A 46 -4.47 16.70 -6.82
C ALA A 46 -4.54 17.27 -8.26
N THR A 47 -3.57 18.09 -8.68
CA THR A 47 -3.41 18.54 -10.07
C THR A 47 -2.79 17.48 -11.00
N ALA A 48 -2.18 16.42 -10.45
CA ALA A 48 -1.73 15.28 -11.24
C ALA A 48 -2.92 14.64 -11.98
N GLY A 49 -2.66 14.12 -13.18
CA GLY A 49 -3.65 13.38 -13.95
C GLY A 49 -4.22 12.21 -13.15
N LEU A 50 -3.33 11.47 -12.48
CA LEU A 50 -3.66 10.39 -11.55
C LEU A 50 -2.70 10.39 -10.37
N LEU A 51 -3.23 10.29 -9.15
CA LEU A 51 -2.47 9.97 -7.96
C LEU A 51 -2.50 8.45 -7.73
N ILE A 52 -1.35 7.85 -7.54
CA ILE A 52 -1.24 6.47 -7.04
C ILE A 52 -0.76 6.59 -5.59
N SER A 53 -1.53 6.02 -4.64
CA SER A 53 -1.18 6.11 -3.22
C SER A 53 0.18 5.45 -2.94
N GLU A 54 0.74 5.73 -1.77
CA GLU A 54 1.77 4.85 -1.21
C GLU A 54 1.28 3.41 -1.06
N GLY A 55 2.22 2.47 -1.03
CA GLY A 55 1.92 1.05 -0.80
C GLY A 55 1.10 0.88 0.47
N THR A 56 -0.10 0.33 0.32
CA THR A 56 -1.09 0.21 1.38
C THR A 56 -1.37 -1.25 1.67
N ALA A 57 -1.13 -1.67 2.91
CA ALA A 57 -1.20 -3.07 3.30
C ALA A 57 -2.64 -3.60 3.25
N ILE A 58 -2.85 -4.75 2.58
CA ILE A 58 -4.17 -5.40 2.45
C ILE A 58 -4.59 -6.21 3.68
N SER A 59 -3.66 -6.44 4.60
CA SER A 59 -3.86 -7.17 5.86
C SER A 59 -2.71 -6.84 6.82
N ALA A 60 -2.86 -7.18 8.10
CA ALA A 60 -1.76 -7.02 9.06
C ALA A 60 -0.51 -7.86 8.70
N GLN A 61 -0.70 -9.06 8.14
CA GLN A 61 0.41 -9.90 7.65
C GLN A 61 1.14 -9.27 6.46
N ALA A 62 0.42 -8.48 5.65
CA ALA A 62 0.97 -7.82 4.47
C ALA A 62 1.98 -6.70 4.79
N GLN A 63 2.12 -6.31 6.07
CA GLN A 63 2.95 -5.19 6.50
C GLN A 63 4.44 -5.54 6.52
N GLY A 64 5.26 -4.63 5.99
CA GLY A 64 6.71 -4.84 5.88
C GLY A 64 7.56 -3.75 6.44
N TYR A 65 7.00 -2.57 6.71
CA TYR A 65 7.70 -1.39 7.19
C TYR A 65 6.84 -0.73 8.27
N ALA A 66 7.46 -0.11 9.27
CA ALA A 66 6.73 0.66 10.27
C ALA A 66 6.00 1.86 9.65
N ASP A 67 4.87 2.24 10.23
CA ASP A 67 4.06 3.40 9.87
C ASP A 67 3.61 3.49 8.39
N VAL A 68 3.46 2.34 7.72
CA VAL A 68 2.78 2.27 6.43
C VAL A 68 1.27 2.07 6.63
N PRO A 69 0.42 2.71 5.81
CA PRO A 69 -1.02 2.63 5.98
C PRO A 69 -1.57 1.24 5.63
N GLY A 70 -2.68 0.87 6.27
CA GLY A 70 -3.46 -0.33 5.97
C GLY A 70 -4.79 -0.01 5.28
N LEU A 71 -5.46 -1.06 4.81
CA LEU A 71 -6.78 -0.99 4.18
C LEU A 71 -7.68 -2.18 4.60
N TYR A 72 -7.52 -2.66 5.84
CA TYR A 72 -8.16 -3.88 6.33
C TYR A 72 -8.96 -3.67 7.63
N GLY A 73 -8.85 -2.50 8.25
CA GLY A 73 -9.61 -2.13 9.44
C GLY A 73 -10.54 -0.94 9.18
N GLU A 74 -11.64 -0.87 9.93
CA GLU A 74 -12.64 0.20 9.81
C GLU A 74 -12.01 1.59 10.01
N GLU A 75 -11.17 1.76 11.02
CA GLU A 75 -10.49 3.05 11.29
C GLU A 75 -9.62 3.49 10.11
N GLN A 76 -8.94 2.54 9.47
CA GLN A 76 -8.07 2.80 8.32
C GLN A 76 -8.90 3.22 7.10
N LEU A 77 -10.01 2.53 6.84
CA LEU A 77 -10.94 2.86 5.75
C LEU A 77 -11.55 4.25 5.93
N GLN A 78 -12.03 4.57 7.14
CA GLN A 78 -12.59 5.90 7.44
C GLN A 78 -11.54 7.01 7.34
N ALA A 79 -10.29 6.72 7.73
CA ALA A 79 -9.19 7.67 7.57
C ALA A 79 -8.80 7.87 6.10
N TRP A 80 -8.76 6.81 5.29
CA TRP A 80 -8.56 6.93 3.84
C TRP A 80 -9.69 7.68 3.16
N LYS A 81 -10.95 7.46 3.57
CA LYS A 81 -12.09 8.19 3.04
C LYS A 81 -11.93 9.71 3.17
N LYS A 82 -11.40 10.19 4.30
CA LYS A 82 -11.10 11.62 4.49
C LYS A 82 -10.03 12.13 3.50
N VAL A 83 -9.07 11.29 3.14
CA VAL A 83 -8.03 11.62 2.15
C VAL A 83 -8.63 11.70 0.75
N THR A 84 -9.39 10.68 0.33
CA THR A 84 -10.00 10.61 -1.00
C THR A 84 -11.03 11.72 -1.20
N ASP A 85 -11.93 11.93 -0.24
CA ASP A 85 -12.93 13.02 -0.25
C ASP A 85 -12.24 14.39 -0.45
N ALA A 86 -11.09 14.61 0.21
CA ALA A 86 -10.34 15.86 0.10
C ALA A 86 -9.61 16.03 -1.23
N VAL A 87 -9.08 14.94 -1.80
CA VAL A 87 -8.51 14.93 -3.16
C VAL A 87 -9.59 15.23 -4.20
N HIS A 88 -10.75 14.59 -4.07
CA HIS A 88 -11.90 14.79 -4.95
C HIS A 88 -12.46 16.21 -4.86
N ALA A 89 -12.49 16.81 -3.67
CA ALA A 89 -12.86 18.22 -3.48
C ALA A 89 -11.92 19.21 -4.23
N LYS A 90 -10.73 18.76 -4.67
CA LYS A 90 -9.81 19.50 -5.54
C LYS A 90 -9.85 19.08 -7.00
N GLY A 91 -10.74 18.16 -7.37
CA GLY A 91 -10.87 17.61 -8.73
C GLY A 91 -9.80 16.58 -9.10
N GLY A 92 -9.03 16.09 -8.11
CA GLY A 92 -8.04 15.05 -8.32
C GLY A 92 -8.65 13.66 -8.48
N ARG A 93 -7.87 12.71 -9.01
CA ARG A 93 -8.20 11.28 -9.05
C ARG A 93 -7.11 10.52 -8.30
N ILE A 94 -7.50 9.55 -7.48
CA ILE A 94 -6.58 8.75 -6.67
C ILE A 94 -6.98 7.27 -6.69
N VAL A 95 -6.01 6.42 -6.98
CA VAL A 95 -6.11 4.97 -6.83
C VAL A 95 -5.23 4.50 -5.69
N THR A 96 -5.62 3.43 -5.00
CA THR A 96 -4.78 2.84 -3.95
C THR A 96 -3.88 1.74 -4.51
N GLN A 97 -2.60 1.74 -4.13
CA GLN A 97 -1.69 0.65 -4.44
C GLN A 97 -1.80 -0.45 -3.38
N LEU A 98 -2.46 -1.56 -3.72
CA LEU A 98 -2.65 -2.71 -2.84
C LEU A 98 -1.35 -3.51 -2.71
N TRP A 99 -0.94 -3.72 -1.47
CA TRP A 99 0.40 -4.19 -1.16
C TRP A 99 0.41 -5.36 -0.17
N HIS A 100 1.21 -6.37 -0.51
CA HIS A 100 1.66 -7.42 0.41
C HIS A 100 3.16 -7.60 0.25
N VAL A 101 3.94 -7.31 1.29
CA VAL A 101 5.41 -7.28 1.18
C VAL A 101 6.07 -8.66 1.02
N GLY A 102 5.43 -9.72 1.50
CA GLY A 102 5.98 -11.07 1.49
C GLY A 102 7.24 -11.14 2.36
N ARG A 103 8.36 -11.66 1.82
CA ARG A 103 9.62 -11.76 2.57
C ARG A 103 10.34 -10.43 2.88
N ILE A 104 9.88 -9.30 2.35
CA ILE A 104 10.45 -7.98 2.66
C ILE A 104 9.79 -7.45 3.95
N SER A 105 10.02 -8.17 5.06
CA SER A 105 9.44 -7.85 6.37
C SER A 105 10.35 -8.35 7.51
N HIS A 106 9.95 -8.10 8.74
CA HIS A 106 10.63 -8.50 9.95
C HIS A 106 9.61 -9.03 10.96
N THR A 107 9.98 -9.99 11.82
CA THR A 107 9.07 -10.56 12.84
C THR A 107 8.44 -9.49 13.71
N LEU A 108 9.19 -8.46 14.10
CA LEU A 108 8.69 -7.31 14.88
C LEU A 108 7.53 -6.53 14.22
N LEU A 109 7.33 -6.68 12.91
CA LEU A 109 6.25 -6.03 12.15
C LEU A 109 5.08 -6.99 11.87
N GLN A 110 5.19 -8.25 12.29
CA GLN A 110 4.20 -9.27 12.02
C GLN A 110 3.30 -9.48 13.24
N PRO A 111 2.01 -9.81 13.03
CA PRO A 111 1.13 -10.23 14.11
C PRO A 111 1.78 -11.32 14.94
N GLU A 112 1.75 -11.17 16.27
CA GLU A 112 2.31 -12.12 17.23
C GLU A 112 3.80 -12.46 17.02
N ASN A 113 4.55 -11.56 16.37
CA ASN A 113 5.95 -11.76 16.00
C ASN A 113 6.21 -13.01 15.12
N GLN A 114 5.21 -13.44 14.35
CA GLN A 114 5.34 -14.59 13.46
C GLN A 114 6.37 -14.33 12.34
N PRO A 115 7.00 -15.38 11.78
CA PRO A 115 7.81 -15.24 10.58
C PRO A 115 6.98 -14.65 9.42
N PRO A 116 7.56 -13.73 8.62
CA PRO A 116 6.95 -13.29 7.37
C PRO A 116 6.65 -14.47 6.44
N VAL A 117 5.72 -14.28 5.52
CA VAL A 117 5.34 -15.31 4.54
C VAL A 117 5.91 -15.02 3.16
N ALA A 118 6.21 -16.06 2.39
CA ALA A 118 6.74 -15.96 1.04
C ALA A 118 6.40 -17.21 0.21
N PRO A 119 6.63 -17.22 -1.11
CA PRO A 119 6.45 -18.43 -1.94
C PRO A 119 7.41 -19.56 -1.55
N SER A 120 8.59 -19.21 -1.02
CA SER A 120 9.62 -20.14 -0.59
C SER A 120 10.33 -19.58 0.64
N ALA A 121 10.86 -20.47 1.49
CA ALA A 121 11.58 -20.11 2.72
C ALA A 121 13.00 -19.57 2.43
N LEU A 122 13.07 -18.48 1.65
CA LEU A 122 14.31 -17.84 1.21
C LEU A 122 14.33 -16.39 1.69
N SER A 123 15.20 -16.09 2.66
CA SER A 123 15.38 -14.73 3.18
C SER A 123 15.69 -13.73 2.09
N ALA A 124 15.04 -12.56 2.14
CA ALA A 124 15.49 -11.44 1.33
C ALA A 124 16.85 -10.98 1.86
N LYS A 125 17.83 -10.80 0.97
CA LYS A 125 19.12 -10.17 1.33
C LYS A 125 18.96 -8.65 1.33
N SER A 126 18.01 -8.16 2.12
CA SER A 126 17.59 -6.76 2.14
C SER A 126 17.40 -6.27 3.58
N LYS A 127 17.01 -5.01 3.71
CA LYS A 127 16.63 -4.39 4.99
C LYS A 127 15.20 -3.88 4.93
N THR A 128 14.57 -3.78 6.08
CA THR A 128 13.30 -3.09 6.26
C THR A 128 13.38 -2.08 7.40
N TYR A 129 12.45 -1.13 7.42
CA TYR A 129 12.38 -0.06 8.40
C TYR A 129 11.44 -0.44 9.54
N VAL A 130 11.93 -0.35 10.78
CA VAL A 130 11.17 -0.59 12.01
C VAL A 130 11.24 0.65 12.90
N ILE A 131 10.29 0.77 13.83
CA ILE A 131 10.35 1.74 14.92
C ILE A 131 10.44 0.95 16.22
N ASP A 132 11.43 1.24 17.04
CA ASP A 132 11.58 0.63 18.36
C ASP A 132 10.47 1.13 19.29
N ALA A 133 9.72 0.21 19.90
CA ALA A 133 8.58 0.58 20.74
C ALA A 133 8.98 1.24 22.06
N ALA A 134 10.20 1.02 22.56
CA ALA A 134 10.68 1.58 23.81
C ALA A 134 11.29 2.99 23.62
N SER A 135 12.07 3.20 22.55
CA SER A 135 12.71 4.49 22.28
C SER A 135 11.92 5.39 21.33
N GLY A 136 11.03 4.83 20.51
CA GLY A 136 10.36 5.55 19.42
C GLY A 136 11.27 5.86 18.22
N GLU A 137 12.51 5.38 18.23
CA GLU A 137 13.47 5.65 17.16
C GLU A 137 13.34 4.64 16.00
N GLY A 138 13.28 5.17 14.78
CA GLY A 138 13.19 4.34 13.59
C GLY A 138 14.55 4.03 12.95
N HIS A 139 14.77 2.78 12.58
CA HIS A 139 16.02 2.31 12.00
C HIS A 139 15.80 1.12 11.04
N PHE A 140 16.80 0.84 10.21
CA PHE A 140 16.78 -0.30 9.29
C PHE A 140 17.32 -1.57 9.94
N LEU A 141 16.57 -2.65 9.87
CA LEU A 141 16.99 -4.00 10.26
C LEU A 141 17.07 -4.93 9.03
N PRO A 142 17.94 -5.95 9.03
CA PRO A 142 17.86 -7.03 8.05
C PRO A 142 16.47 -7.69 8.07
N THR A 143 15.94 -8.08 6.92
CA THR A 143 14.66 -8.81 6.88
C THR A 143 14.79 -10.20 7.53
N SER A 144 13.76 -10.64 8.25
CA SER A 144 13.75 -11.96 8.89
C SER A 144 13.60 -13.10 7.87
N ALA A 145 13.96 -14.32 8.26
CA ALA A 145 13.69 -15.50 7.45
C ALA A 145 12.17 -15.72 7.31
N PRO A 146 11.64 -15.84 6.07
CA PRO A 146 10.23 -16.12 5.87
C PRO A 146 9.95 -17.62 5.98
N ARG A 147 8.69 -17.97 6.21
CA ARG A 147 8.18 -19.33 5.94
C ARG A 147 7.57 -19.39 4.54
N ALA A 148 7.64 -20.56 3.92
CA ALA A 148 6.89 -20.82 2.69
C ALA A 148 5.38 -20.86 3.00
N LEU A 149 4.58 -20.22 2.16
CA LEU A 149 3.13 -20.34 2.17
C LEU A 149 2.75 -21.78 1.81
N GLN A 150 1.83 -22.35 2.58
CA GLN A 150 1.20 -23.61 2.25
C GLN A 150 0.10 -23.38 1.21
N GLN A 151 -0.17 -24.38 0.37
CA GLN A 151 -1.12 -24.26 -0.73
C GLN A 151 -2.52 -23.80 -0.26
N GLN A 152 -2.96 -24.30 0.91
CA GLN A 152 -4.25 -23.94 1.50
C GLN A 152 -4.33 -22.48 2.00
N GLU A 153 -3.21 -21.77 2.13
CA GLU A 153 -3.19 -20.36 2.55
C GLU A 153 -3.39 -19.40 1.38
N LEU A 154 -3.06 -19.83 0.15
CA LEU A 154 -3.14 -18.99 -1.05
C LEU A 154 -4.54 -18.41 -1.31
N PRO A 155 -5.65 -19.18 -1.17
CA PRO A 155 -6.98 -18.62 -1.30
C PRO A 155 -7.26 -17.47 -0.32
N GLY A 156 -6.69 -17.54 0.89
CA GLY A 156 -6.80 -16.47 1.89
C GLY A 156 -6.11 -15.18 1.45
N ILE A 157 -4.92 -15.28 0.86
CA ILE A 157 -4.20 -14.12 0.31
C ILE A 157 -4.99 -13.47 -0.85
N VAL A 158 -5.50 -14.29 -1.77
CA VAL A 158 -6.36 -13.79 -2.87
C VAL A 158 -7.60 -13.10 -2.32
N HIS A 159 -8.23 -13.68 -1.29
CA HIS A 159 -9.37 -13.07 -0.62
C HIS A 159 -9.04 -11.73 0.02
N SER A 160 -7.89 -11.59 0.69
CA SER A 160 -7.45 -10.30 1.25
C SER A 160 -7.27 -9.23 0.18
N PHE A 161 -6.69 -9.57 -0.99
CA PHE A 161 -6.61 -8.62 -2.11
C PHE A 161 -8.00 -8.21 -2.59
N ALA A 162 -8.92 -9.16 -2.77
CA ALA A 162 -10.27 -8.89 -3.24
C ALA A 162 -11.07 -8.04 -2.24
N GLN A 163 -10.98 -8.32 -0.94
CA GLN A 163 -11.62 -7.54 0.12
C GLN A 163 -11.06 -6.12 0.18
N ALA A 164 -9.74 -5.97 0.20
CA ALA A 164 -9.10 -4.66 0.21
C ALA A 164 -9.46 -3.85 -1.04
N ALA A 165 -9.50 -4.48 -2.22
CA ALA A 165 -9.92 -3.80 -3.44
C ALA A 165 -11.37 -3.31 -3.40
N ARG A 166 -12.29 -4.12 -2.87
CA ARG A 166 -13.68 -3.73 -2.71
C ARG A 166 -13.82 -2.57 -1.72
N ALA A 167 -13.22 -2.72 -0.54
CA ALA A 167 -13.27 -1.70 0.51
C ALA A 167 -12.61 -0.38 0.08
N ALA A 168 -11.56 -0.45 -0.76
CA ALA A 168 -10.93 0.74 -1.36
C ALA A 168 -11.96 1.61 -2.07
N VAL A 169 -12.77 1.01 -2.94
CA VAL A 169 -13.71 1.71 -3.81
C VAL A 169 -15.01 2.02 -3.06
N GLU A 170 -15.59 1.03 -2.40
CA GLU A 170 -16.92 1.14 -1.76
C GLU A 170 -16.89 1.97 -0.47
N ASP A 171 -15.87 1.76 0.39
CA ASP A 171 -15.85 2.34 1.74
C ASP A 171 -14.89 3.52 1.85
N ALA A 172 -13.73 3.44 1.20
CA ALA A 172 -12.68 4.46 1.25
C ALA A 172 -12.73 5.46 0.09
N GLY A 173 -13.60 5.26 -0.91
CA GLY A 173 -13.82 6.23 -2.00
C GLY A 173 -12.64 6.42 -2.95
N PHE A 174 -11.76 5.44 -3.12
CA PHE A 174 -10.76 5.49 -4.18
C PHE A 174 -11.41 5.33 -5.56
N ASP A 175 -10.82 5.97 -6.59
CA ASP A 175 -11.29 5.85 -7.97
C ASP A 175 -10.97 4.48 -8.59
N GLY A 176 -10.14 3.68 -7.93
CA GLY A 176 -9.71 2.36 -8.37
C GLY A 176 -8.53 1.83 -7.57
N VAL A 177 -7.93 0.74 -8.05
CA VAL A 177 -6.81 0.08 -7.39
C VAL A 177 -5.68 -0.25 -8.36
N GLU A 178 -4.45 -0.19 -7.86
CA GLU A 178 -3.26 -0.72 -8.51
C GLU A 178 -2.76 -1.94 -7.72
N LEU A 179 -2.52 -3.08 -8.38
CA LEU A 179 -1.94 -4.26 -7.73
C LEU A 179 -0.41 -4.14 -7.74
N HIS A 180 0.22 -4.16 -6.56
CA HIS A 180 1.69 -4.08 -6.49
C HIS A 180 2.37 -5.42 -6.84
N GLY A 181 2.51 -5.67 -8.15
CA GLY A 181 3.19 -6.83 -8.74
C GLY A 181 4.68 -6.66 -9.01
N ALA A 182 5.39 -5.80 -8.26
CA ALA A 182 6.75 -5.37 -8.59
C ALA A 182 7.66 -5.24 -7.34
N ASN A 183 8.89 -4.75 -7.54
CA ASN A 183 9.84 -4.36 -6.49
C ASN A 183 10.22 -5.45 -5.47
N GLY A 184 10.05 -6.72 -5.82
CA GLY A 184 10.41 -7.85 -4.99
C GLY A 184 9.43 -8.14 -3.85
N TYR A 185 8.19 -7.63 -3.92
CA TYR A 185 7.13 -7.93 -2.97
C TYR A 185 6.36 -9.21 -3.32
N LEU A 186 5.34 -9.61 -2.54
CA LEU A 186 4.81 -10.98 -2.57
C LEU A 186 4.45 -11.47 -3.97
N LEU A 187 3.72 -10.67 -4.75
CA LEU A 187 3.32 -11.05 -6.11
C LEU A 187 4.55 -11.22 -7.03
N ASP A 188 5.51 -10.29 -6.99
CA ASP A 188 6.76 -10.37 -7.75
C ASP A 188 7.66 -11.54 -7.27
N GLN A 189 7.59 -11.91 -5.99
CA GLN A 189 8.28 -13.08 -5.45
C GLN A 189 7.75 -14.39 -6.03
N PHE A 190 6.45 -14.48 -6.37
CA PHE A 190 5.89 -15.65 -7.05
C PHE A 190 6.31 -15.73 -8.52
N LEU A 191 6.66 -14.60 -9.14
CA LEU A 191 7.03 -14.52 -10.55
C LEU A 191 8.52 -14.81 -10.82
N LYS A 192 9.36 -14.89 -9.77
CA LYS A 192 10.82 -15.01 -9.84
C LYS A 192 11.33 -16.27 -9.16
#